data_AF-A0A6C0EIU2-F1
#
_entry.id   AF-A0A6C0EIU2-F1
#
_cell.length_a   1.000
_cell.length_b   1.000
_cell.length_c   1.000
_cell.angle_alpha   90.00
_cell.angle_beta   90.00
_cell.angle_gamma   90.00
#
_symmetry.space_group_name_H-M   'P 1'
#
loop_
_entity.id
_entity.type
_entity.pdbx_description
1 polymer ?
#
loop_
_entity_poly.entity_id
_entity_poly.type
_entity_poly.pdbx_seq_one_letter_code
_entity_poly.pdbx_strand_id
1 'polypeptide(L)'
;MLSCTLCEKETCYISKFCTKCRRIKHLLNLYGDDVYNTLETVLVRNNHQQANKIMIAEKKIDQHLKKMEHQKLGKTSNVNGVPVAIIKPYNLRKLIKN
;
A
#
# COMPACT_ATOMS: atom_id res chain seq x y z
N MET A 1 34.89 -1.36 -12.87
CA MET A 1 33.51 -1.12 -13.33
C MET A 1 32.92 -0.06 -12.42
N LEU A 2 32.54 1.11 -12.93
CA LEU A 2 32.08 2.22 -12.07
C LEU A 2 30.56 2.25 -12.04
N SER A 3 29.95 2.22 -10.86
CA SER A 3 28.51 2.41 -10.71
C SER A 3 28.13 3.87 -11.01
N CYS A 4 26.93 4.10 -11.54
CA CYS A 4 26.38 5.44 -11.70
C CYS A 4 26.38 6.16 -10.35
N THR A 5 26.99 7.35 -10.27
CA THR A 5 27.13 8.09 -9.00
C THR A 5 25.80 8.58 -8.43
N LEU A 6 24.74 8.67 -9.24
CA LEU A 6 23.44 9.15 -8.78
C LEU A 6 22.51 8.03 -8.30
N CYS A 7 22.37 6.94 -9.07
CA CYS A 7 21.43 5.88 -8.73
C CYS A 7 22.08 4.64 -8.14
N GLU A 8 23.41 4.51 -8.25
CA GLU A 8 24.23 3.38 -7.76
C GLU A 8 23.84 1.99 -8.28
N LYS A 9 22.82 1.91 -9.14
CA LYS A 9 22.24 0.66 -9.67
C LYS A 9 22.79 0.28 -11.03
N GLU A 10 22.99 1.27 -11.90
CA GLU A 10 23.41 1.03 -13.28
C GLU A 10 24.93 1.14 -13.40
N THR A 11 25.52 0.19 -14.13
CA THR A 11 26.93 0.21 -14.45
C THR A 11 27.23 1.24 -15.53
N CYS A 12 28.24 2.08 -15.31
CA CYS A 12 28.72 3.05 -16.27
C CYS A 12 30.18 2.77 -16.64
N TYR A 13 30.45 2.63 -17.94
CA TYR A 13 31.81 2.35 -18.43
C TYR A 13 32.61 3.61 -18.76
N ILE A 14 31.95 4.64 -19.28
CA ILE A 14 32.61 5.85 -19.83
C ILE A 14 32.22 7.13 -19.08
N SER A 15 31.02 7.19 -18.49
CA SER A 15 30.50 8.41 -17.85
C SER A 15 30.17 8.22 -16.36
N LYS A 16 30.19 9.32 -15.60
CA LYS A 16 29.80 9.30 -14.17
C LYS A 16 28.30 8.98 -13.94
N PHE A 17 27.45 9.31 -14.90
CA PHE A 17 26.00 9.09 -14.80
C PHE A 17 25.49 8.19 -15.92
N CYS A 18 24.58 7.28 -15.59
CA CYS A 18 23.84 6.52 -16.58
C CYS A 18 22.89 7.42 -17.39
N THR A 19 22.32 6.89 -18.47
CA THR A 19 21.44 7.65 -19.38
C THR A 19 20.22 8.24 -18.66
N LYS A 20 19.60 7.49 -17.76
CA LYS A 20 18.45 7.95 -16.96
C LYS A 20 18.83 9.08 -16.01
N CYS A 21 19.94 8.92 -15.28
CA CYS A 21 20.42 9.94 -14.35
C CYS A 21 20.91 11.21 -15.06
N ARG A 22 21.46 11.07 -16.28
CA ARG A 22 21.81 12.21 -17.13
C ARG A 22 20.56 12.99 -17.57
N ARG A 23 19.46 12.30 -17.87
CA ARG A 23 18.17 12.95 -18.15
C ARG A 23 17.65 13.71 -16.95
N ILE A 24 17.71 13.13 -15.75
CA ILE A 24 17.30 13.82 -14.51
C ILE A 24 18.13 15.10 -14.30
N LYS A 25 19.46 15.01 -14.45
CA LYS A 25 20.35 16.17 -14.38
C LYS A 25 19.97 17.25 -15.40
N HIS A 26 19.61 16.85 -16.62
CA HIS A 26 19.18 17.81 -17.64
C HIS A 26 17.87 18.50 -17.27
N LEU A 27 16.89 17.76 -16.73
CA LEU A 27 15.64 18.34 -16.25
C LEU A 27 15.87 19.33 -15.09
N LEU A 28 16.76 18.99 -14.15
CA LEU A 28 17.16 19.88 -13.06
C LEU A 28 17.79 21.17 -13.60
N ASN A 29 18.62 21.09 -14.64
CA ASN A 29 19.21 22.28 -15.25
C ASN A 29 18.18 23.14 -16.01
N LEU A 30 17.11 22.54 -16.55
CA LEU A 30 16.08 23.26 -17.31
C LEU A 30 15.04 23.93 -16.41
N TYR A 31 14.58 23.22 -15.38
CA TYR A 31 13.42 23.62 -14.58
C TYR A 31 13.76 23.91 -13.11
N GLY A 32 15.02 23.69 -12.69
CA GLY A 32 15.46 23.99 -11.34
C GLY A 32 14.63 23.28 -10.27
N ASP A 33 14.16 24.07 -9.31
CA ASP A 33 13.46 23.59 -8.12
C ASP A 33 12.10 22.98 -8.40
N ASP A 34 11.47 23.33 -9.53
CA ASP A 34 10.17 22.78 -9.92
C ASP A 34 10.23 21.25 -10.12
N VAL A 35 11.39 20.72 -10.49
CA VAL A 35 11.60 19.28 -10.57
C VAL A 35 11.48 18.64 -9.19
N TYR A 36 12.09 19.22 -8.15
CA TYR A 36 11.99 18.70 -6.79
C TYR A 36 10.55 18.78 -6.27
N ASN A 37 9.90 19.94 -6.44
CA ASN A 37 8.51 20.14 -6.02
C ASN A 37 7.57 19.11 -6.67
N THR A 38 7.76 18.84 -7.96
CA THR A 38 6.98 17.85 -8.70
C THR A 38 7.23 16.44 -8.18
N LEU A 39 8.50 16.07 -7.99
CA LEU A 39 8.86 14.74 -7.48
C LEU A 39 8.29 14.52 -6.07
N GLU A 40 8.39 15.51 -5.18
CA GLU A 40 7.84 15.41 -3.83
C GLU A 40 6.32 15.35 -3.84
N THR A 41 5.65 16.22 -4.58
CA THR A 41 4.17 16.27 -4.59
C THR A 41 3.54 15.03 -5.22
N VAL A 42 4.16 14.48 -6.26
CA VAL A 42 3.59 13.38 -7.05
C VAL A 42 4.06 12.02 -6.55
N LEU A 43 5.34 11.86 -6.25
CA LEU A 43 5.93 10.55 -5.92
C LEU A 43 6.00 10.30 -4.41
N VAL A 44 6.12 11.34 -3.59
CA VAL A 44 6.22 11.21 -2.14
C VAL A 44 4.84 11.36 -1.53
N ARG A 45 4.33 10.29 -0.92
CA ARG A 45 3.06 10.39 -0.18
C ARG A 45 3.30 11.06 1.17
N ASN A 46 2.60 12.16 1.41
CA ASN A 46 2.58 12.77 2.74
C ASN A 46 1.81 11.88 3.76
N ASN A 47 2.01 12.13 5.04
CA ASN A 47 1.42 11.34 6.13
C ASN A 47 -0.12 11.27 6.03
N HIS A 48 -0.77 12.35 5.60
CA HIS A 48 -2.23 12.38 5.42
C HIS A 48 -2.70 11.47 4.29
N GLN A 49 -2.01 11.48 3.15
CA GLN A 49 -2.31 10.62 2.00
C GLN A 49 -2.08 9.15 2.36
N GLN A 50 -1.04 8.84 3.15
CA GLN A 50 -0.80 7.49 3.65
C GLN A 50 -1.92 7.04 4.59
N ALA A 51 -2.27 7.86 5.60
CA ALA A 51 -3.34 7.57 6.55
C ALA A 51 -4.70 7.38 5.86
N ASN A 52 -5.03 8.24 4.88
CA ASN A 52 -6.27 8.10 4.11
C ASN A 52 -6.29 6.77 3.33
N LYS A 53 -5.17 6.38 2.74
CA LYS A 53 -5.08 5.10 2.01
C LYS A 53 -5.23 3.89 2.93
N ILE A 54 -4.68 3.95 4.14
CA ILE A 54 -4.84 2.92 5.18
C ILE A 54 -6.31 2.83 5.59
N MET A 55 -6.93 3.96 5.96
CA MET A 55 -8.33 4.03 6.36
C MET A 55 -9.28 3.46 5.28
N ILE A 56 -9.04 3.80 4.01
CA ILE A 56 -9.84 3.26 2.90
C ILE A 56 -9.66 1.75 2.77
N ALA A 57 -8.44 1.24 2.96
CA ALA A 57 -8.16 -0.20 2.91
C ALA A 57 -8.85 -0.94 4.08
N GLU A 58 -8.75 -0.43 5.30
CA GLU A 58 -9.41 -0.96 6.49
C GLU A 58 -10.93 -1.02 6.30
N LYS A 59 -11.54 0.07 5.81
CA LYS A 59 -12.97 0.12 5.53
C LYS A 59 -13.41 -0.95 4.52
N LYS A 60 -12.60 -1.20 3.49
CA LYS A 60 -12.88 -2.25 2.49
C LYS A 60 -12.79 -3.65 3.10
N ILE A 61 -11.80 -3.89 3.97
CA ILE A 61 -11.63 -5.15 4.68
C ILE A 61 -12.85 -5.40 5.59
N ASP A 62 -13.25 -4.42 6.40
CA ASP A 62 -14.41 -4.52 7.29
C ASP A 62 -15.71 -4.82 6.53
N GLN A 63 -15.92 -4.15 5.39
CA GLN A 63 -17.07 -4.41 4.54
C GLN A 63 -17.06 -5.84 3.97
N HIS A 64 -15.89 -6.37 3.63
CA HIS A 64 -15.76 -7.72 3.11
C HIS A 64 -16.01 -8.76 4.20
N LEU A 65 -15.48 -8.55 5.41
CA LEU A 65 -15.73 -9.40 6.57
C LEU A 65 -17.22 -9.48 6.90
N LYS A 66 -17.93 -8.35 6.97
CA LYS A 66 -19.38 -8.30 7.22
C LYS A 66 -20.17 -9.06 6.16
N LYS A 67 -19.81 -8.93 4.87
CA LYS A 67 -20.47 -9.68 3.78
C LYS A 67 -20.28 -11.20 3.94
N MET A 68 -19.08 -11.63 4.34
CA MET A 68 -18.81 -13.04 4.61
C MET A 68 -19.58 -13.57 5.84
N GLU A 69 -19.73 -12.76 6.89
CA GLU A 69 -20.54 -13.10 8.06
C GLU A 69 -22.02 -13.30 7.71
N HIS A 70 -22.63 -12.37 6.95
CA HIS A 70 -24.02 -12.50 6.51
C HIS A 70 -24.24 -13.71 5.60
N GLN A 71 -23.28 -14.05 4.73
CA GLN A 71 -23.36 -15.27 3.91
C GLN A 71 -23.24 -16.57 4.71
N LYS A 72 -22.55 -16.55 5.86
CA LYS A 72 -22.49 -17.70 6.77
C LYS A 72 -23.78 -17.87 7.57
N LEU A 73 -24.39 -16.77 8.04
CA LEU A 73 -25.71 -16.82 8.72
C LEU A 73 -26.86 -17.27 7.80
N GLY A 74 -26.80 -16.96 6.50
CA GLY A 74 -27.81 -17.39 5.53
C GLY A 74 -27.75 -18.86 5.14
N LYS A 75 -26.68 -19.58 5.48
CA LYS A 75 -26.50 -21.02 5.17
C LYS A 75 -26.88 -21.96 6.33
N THR A 76 -27.22 -21.42 7.51
CA THR A 76 -27.61 -22.20 8.70
C THR A 76 -29.10 -22.47 8.82
N SER A 77 -29.90 -22.26 7.78
CA SER A 77 -31.32 -22.61 7.77
C SER A 77 -31.60 -23.58 6.63
N ASN A 78 -31.54 -24.89 6.91
CA ASN A 78 -32.72 -25.77 6.95
C ASN A 78 -32.27 -27.25 6.96
N VAL A 79 -32.16 -27.88 8.14
CA VAL A 79 -32.23 -29.34 8.26
C VAL A 79 -32.95 -29.72 9.55
N ASN A 80 -34.19 -30.20 9.41
CA ASN A 80 -34.89 -31.12 10.32
C ASN A 80 -35.04 -30.71 11.80
N GLY A 81 -35.65 -29.56 12.09
CA GLY A 81 -36.38 -29.35 13.35
C GLY A 81 -35.60 -29.46 14.68
N VAL A 82 -34.26 -29.56 14.65
CA VAL A 82 -33.44 -29.65 15.87
C VAL A 82 -32.36 -28.55 15.81
N PRO A 83 -32.36 -27.58 16.74
CA PRO A 83 -31.34 -26.54 16.77
C PRO A 83 -30.03 -27.07 17.36
N VAL A 84 -28.97 -27.15 16.55
CA VAL A 84 -27.59 -27.48 16.93
C VAL A 84 -26.66 -26.58 16.09
N ALA A 85 -25.69 -25.81 16.57
CA ALA A 85 -25.17 -25.51 17.89
C ALA A 85 -24.81 -24.00 17.95
N ILE A 86 -24.92 -23.42 19.15
CA ILE A 86 -24.46 -22.07 19.48
C ILE A 86 -22.92 -22.08 19.51
N ILE A 87 -22.27 -21.63 18.44
CA ILE A 87 -20.86 -21.23 18.52
C ILE A 87 -20.84 -19.77 18.95
N LYS A 88 -20.50 -19.54 20.23
CA LYS A 88 -20.34 -18.21 20.83
C LYS A 88 -19.36 -17.37 19.98
N PRO A 89 -19.57 -16.04 19.84
CA PRO A 89 -18.64 -15.19 19.12
C PRO A 89 -17.29 -15.18 19.83
N TYR A 90 -16.23 -15.61 19.14
CA TYR A 90 -14.87 -15.40 19.61
C TYR A 90 -14.58 -13.90 19.62
N ASN A 91 -14.32 -13.35 20.81
CA ASN A 91 -13.83 -11.99 20.98
C ASN A 91 -12.42 -11.88 20.39
N LEU A 92 -12.31 -11.55 19.10
CA LEU A 92 -11.03 -11.32 18.41
C LEU A 92 -10.36 -9.98 18.78
N ARG A 93 -10.77 -9.33 19.88
CA ARG A 93 -10.20 -8.05 20.37
C ARG A 93 -9.05 -8.21 21.36
N LYS A 94 -8.55 -9.41 21.62
CA LYS A 94 -7.46 -9.67 22.58
C LYS A 94 -6.09 -10.03 21.98
N LEU A 95 -5.92 -9.99 20.64
CA LEU A 95 -4.65 -10.35 20.00
C LEU A 95 -3.83 -9.16 19.47
N ILE A 96 -4.22 -7.93 19.77
CA ILE A 96 -3.45 -6.72 19.40
C ILE A 96 -3.26 -5.85 20.65
N LYS A 97 -2.69 -6.44 21.70
CA LYS A 97 -2.01 -5.72 22.78
C LYS A 97 -0.92 -6.65 23.30
N ASN A 98 0.23 -6.61 22.65
CA ASN A 98 1.57 -6.83 23.19
C ASN A 98 2.56 -6.19 22.23
#